data_AF-A0A243RRZ1-F1
#
_entry.id   AF-A0A243RRZ1-F1
#
_cell.length_a   1.000
_cell.length_b   1.000
_cell.length_c   1.000
_cell.angle_alpha   90.00
_cell.angle_beta   90.00
_cell.angle_gamma   90.00
#
_symmetry.space_group_name_H-M   'P 1'
#
loop_
_entity.id
_entity.type
_entity.pdbx_description
1 polymer ?
#
loop_
_entity_poly.entity_id
_entity_poly.type
_entity_poly.pdbx_seq_one_letter_code
_entity_poly.pdbx_strand_id
1 'polypeptide(L)'
;MSAWGVALFSDDTACDVRDAYRELIEDGVEDEEAVRRVLDGFGDALVDPDEGPVVWLALAWTQSKVGRLDATVRDRALGVIERGEGLERWQEEGSRLWPAGRPRSTRCGPSSPVLSRSASACVVRGGTSPI
;
A
#
# COMPACT_ATOMS: atom_id res chain seq x y z
N MET A 1 -13.09 -2.70 -14.47
CA MET A 1 -12.02 -2.08 -15.29
C MET A 1 -10.67 -2.51 -14.74
N SER A 2 -9.59 -2.57 -15.55
CA SER A 2 -8.35 -3.23 -15.10
C SER A 2 -7.38 -2.25 -14.43
N ALA A 3 -7.02 -2.49 -13.17
CA ALA A 3 -5.88 -1.85 -12.53
C ALA A 3 -4.57 -2.40 -13.13
N TRP A 4 -3.79 -1.54 -13.79
CA TRP A 4 -2.48 -1.91 -14.35
C TRP A 4 -1.33 -1.69 -13.33
N GLY A 5 -1.67 -1.37 -12.08
CA GLY A 5 -0.73 -1.10 -11.00
C GLY A 5 -1.27 -1.52 -9.64
N VAL A 6 -0.38 -1.61 -8.65
CA VAL A 6 -0.69 -2.03 -7.26
C VAL A 6 -1.08 -0.87 -6.36
N ALA A 7 -1.00 0.37 -6.85
CA ALA A 7 -1.41 1.53 -6.09
C ALA A 7 -2.95 1.63 -6.07
N LEU A 8 -3.52 2.11 -4.97
CA LEU A 8 -4.97 2.27 -4.82
C LEU A 8 -5.58 3.06 -6.00
N PHE A 9 -4.95 4.17 -6.39
CA PHE A 9 -5.40 5.01 -7.52
C PHE A 9 -4.88 4.55 -8.90
N SER A 10 -4.36 3.33 -9.00
CA SER A 10 -4.24 2.66 -10.31
C SER A 10 -5.54 1.96 -10.70
N ASP A 11 -6.50 1.89 -9.78
CA ASP A 11 -7.85 1.43 -10.02
C ASP A 11 -8.75 2.61 -10.44
N ASP A 12 -9.54 2.41 -11.51
CA ASP A 12 -10.41 3.44 -12.06
C ASP A 12 -11.53 3.81 -11.06
N THR A 13 -12.12 2.81 -10.38
CA THR A 13 -13.16 3.03 -9.37
C THR A 13 -12.62 3.87 -8.20
N ALA A 14 -11.37 3.64 -7.79
CA ALA A 14 -10.74 4.47 -6.77
C ALA A 14 -10.55 5.93 -7.20
N CYS A 15 -10.24 6.16 -8.48
CA CYS A 15 -10.12 7.52 -9.02
C CYS A 15 -11.48 8.21 -9.07
N ASP A 16 -12.51 7.52 -9.56
CA ASP A 16 -13.87 8.05 -9.68
C ASP A 16 -14.44 8.42 -8.30
N VAL A 17 -14.24 7.58 -7.27
CA VAL A 17 -14.68 7.88 -5.89
C VAL A 17 -13.99 9.12 -5.33
N ARG A 18 -12.68 9.27 -5.56
CA ARG A 18 -11.92 10.44 -5.10
C ARG A 18 -12.44 11.71 -5.76
N ASP A 19 -12.65 11.66 -7.07
CA ASP A 19 -13.01 12.83 -7.85
C ASP A 19 -14.46 13.24 -7.56
N ALA A 20 -15.39 12.27 -7.45
CA ALA A 20 -16.77 12.52 -7.01
C ALA A 20 -16.86 13.16 -5.62
N TYR A 21 -16.09 12.68 -4.64
CA TYR A 21 -16.07 13.31 -3.32
C TYR A 21 -15.49 14.74 -3.37
N ARG A 22 -14.41 14.96 -4.13
CA ARG A 22 -13.80 16.29 -4.26
C ARG A 22 -14.73 17.31 -4.90
N GLU A 23 -15.41 16.94 -5.97
CA GLU A 23 -16.39 17.80 -6.65
C GLU A 23 -17.48 18.25 -5.68
N LEU A 24 -18.01 17.35 -4.84
CA LEU A 24 -19.01 17.69 -3.83
C LEU A 24 -18.49 18.67 -2.78
N ILE A 25 -17.23 18.54 -2.36
CA ILE A 25 -16.61 19.48 -1.40
C ILE A 25 -16.34 20.85 -2.06
N GLU A 26 -15.96 20.87 -3.33
CA GLU A 26 -15.78 22.10 -4.12
C GLU A 26 -17.12 22.84 -4.31
N ASP A 27 -18.22 22.11 -4.47
CA ASP A 27 -19.59 22.64 -4.54
C ASP A 27 -20.13 23.12 -3.18
N GLY A 28 -19.37 22.92 -2.09
CA GLY A 28 -19.76 23.34 -0.74
C GLY A 28 -20.83 22.45 -0.09
N VAL A 29 -20.94 21.18 -0.52
CA VAL A 29 -21.80 20.19 0.12
C VAL A 29 -21.20 19.80 1.48
N GLU A 30 -22.06 19.67 2.49
CA GLU A 30 -21.65 19.20 3.82
C GLU A 30 -21.10 17.76 3.77
N ASP A 31 -20.19 17.44 4.68
CA ASP A 31 -19.43 16.18 4.64
C ASP A 31 -20.33 14.94 4.67
N GLU A 32 -21.29 14.88 5.59
CA GLU A 32 -22.17 13.72 5.73
C GLU A 32 -23.03 13.50 4.48
N GLU A 33 -23.50 14.59 3.86
CA GLU A 33 -24.27 14.55 2.63
C GLU A 33 -23.40 14.16 1.44
N ALA A 34 -22.15 14.64 1.39
CA ALA A 34 -21.20 14.26 0.36
C ALA A 34 -20.86 12.77 0.44
N VAL A 35 -20.60 12.23 1.64
CA VAL A 35 -20.40 10.79 1.87
C VAL A 35 -21.61 10.00 1.37
N ARG A 36 -22.82 10.41 1.77
CA ARG A 36 -24.04 9.71 1.39
C ARG A 36 -24.23 9.68 -0.13
N ARG A 37 -24.01 10.80 -0.81
CA ARG A 37 -24.13 10.88 -2.28
C ARG A 37 -23.10 10.03 -3.00
N VAL A 38 -21.86 10.00 -2.52
CA VAL A 38 -20.83 9.12 -3.08
C VAL A 38 -21.25 7.66 -2.89
N LEU A 39 -21.63 7.25 -1.67
CA LEU A 39 -22.03 5.86 -1.43
C LEU A 39 -23.26 5.44 -2.25
N ASP A 40 -24.22 6.35 -2.45
CA ASP A 40 -25.40 6.09 -3.30
C ASP A 40 -25.00 5.94 -4.78
N GLY A 41 -24.11 6.79 -5.28
CA GLY A 41 -23.61 6.74 -6.65
C GLY A 41 -22.76 5.49 -6.97
N PHE A 42 -22.10 4.92 -5.96
CA PHE A 42 -21.30 3.70 -6.08
C PHE A 42 -22.00 2.46 -5.47
N GLY A 43 -23.33 2.50 -5.30
CA GLY A 43 -24.10 1.42 -4.67
C GLY A 43 -23.85 0.04 -5.30
N ASP A 44 -23.75 -0.03 -6.62
CA ASP A 44 -23.47 -1.28 -7.36
C ASP A 44 -22.04 -1.78 -7.10
N ALA A 45 -21.05 -0.88 -7.03
CA ALA A 45 -19.67 -1.24 -6.70
C ALA A 45 -19.53 -1.67 -5.23
N LEU A 46 -20.33 -1.10 -4.32
CA LEU A 46 -20.31 -1.45 -2.90
C LEU A 46 -20.78 -2.87 -2.59
N VAL A 47 -21.63 -3.46 -3.44
CA VAL A 47 -22.09 -4.86 -3.28
C VAL A 47 -21.12 -5.86 -3.92
N ASP A 48 -20.22 -5.38 -4.78
CA ASP A 48 -19.20 -6.21 -5.41
C ASP A 48 -18.05 -6.48 -4.43
N PRO A 49 -17.64 -7.75 -4.22
CA PRO A 49 -16.58 -8.10 -3.28
C PRO A 49 -15.18 -7.61 -3.70
N ASP A 50 -14.97 -7.34 -4.99
CA ASP A 50 -13.70 -6.83 -5.53
C ASP A 50 -13.68 -5.30 -5.54
N GLU A 51 -14.79 -4.66 -5.92
CA GLU A 51 -14.85 -3.18 -6.04
C GLU A 51 -15.24 -2.48 -4.72
N GLY A 52 -16.06 -3.10 -3.88
CA GLY A 52 -16.54 -2.52 -2.62
C GLY A 52 -15.41 -2.13 -1.66
N PRO A 53 -14.42 -3.00 -1.41
CA PRO A 53 -13.23 -2.66 -0.63
C PRO A 53 -12.48 -1.43 -1.17
N VAL A 54 -12.38 -1.31 -2.49
CA VAL A 54 -11.70 -0.19 -3.17
C VAL A 54 -12.42 1.12 -2.90
N VAL A 55 -13.76 1.13 -2.97
CA VAL A 55 -14.58 2.33 -2.68
C VAL A 55 -14.33 2.84 -1.26
N TRP A 56 -14.37 1.97 -0.25
CA TRP A 56 -14.15 2.37 1.15
C TRP A 56 -12.73 2.91 1.38
N LEU A 57 -11.72 2.25 0.80
CA LEU A 57 -10.32 2.68 0.94
C LEU A 57 -10.07 4.02 0.24
N ALA A 58 -10.59 4.21 -0.96
CA ALA A 58 -10.44 5.45 -1.73
C ALA A 58 -11.13 6.62 -1.02
N LEU A 59 -12.35 6.40 -0.51
CA LEU A 59 -13.09 7.42 0.23
C LEU A 59 -12.38 7.81 1.53
N ALA A 60 -11.96 6.83 2.34
CA ALA A 60 -11.23 7.08 3.58
C ALA A 60 -9.91 7.82 3.35
N TRP A 61 -9.16 7.43 2.32
CA TRP A 61 -7.92 8.13 1.96
C TRP A 61 -8.20 9.58 1.58
N THR A 62 -9.22 9.80 0.75
CA THR A 62 -9.54 11.14 0.24
C THR A 62 -10.00 12.06 1.38
N GLN A 63 -10.91 11.60 2.24
CA GLN A 63 -11.34 12.37 3.40
C GLN A 63 -10.21 12.65 4.39
N SER A 64 -9.31 11.68 4.61
CA SER A 64 -8.13 11.88 5.45
C SER A 64 -7.20 12.97 4.91
N LYS A 65 -7.05 13.08 3.59
CA LYS A 65 -6.26 14.16 2.97
C LYS A 65 -6.91 15.54 3.08
N VAL A 66 -8.23 15.59 3.03
CA VAL A 66 -8.99 16.83 3.23
C VAL A 66 -9.04 17.22 4.72
N GLY A 67 -8.83 16.26 5.63
CA GLY A 67 -8.89 16.49 7.08
C GLY A 67 -10.30 16.37 7.66
N ARG A 68 -11.23 15.78 6.91
CA ARG A 68 -12.66 15.65 7.22
C ARG A 68 -13.08 14.17 7.28
N LEU A 69 -12.24 13.35 7.90
CA LEU A 69 -12.43 11.91 7.94
C LEU A 69 -13.58 11.53 8.87
N ASP A 70 -14.65 10.99 8.28
CA ASP A 70 -15.75 10.42 9.03
C ASP A 70 -15.31 9.14 9.76
N ALA A 71 -15.78 8.98 11.00
CA ALA A 71 -15.41 7.84 11.84
C ALA A 71 -15.94 6.52 11.26
N THR A 72 -17.15 6.52 10.69
CA THR A 72 -17.76 5.32 10.10
C THR A 72 -16.97 4.87 8.87
N VAL A 73 -16.61 5.81 8.00
CA VAL A 73 -15.80 5.54 6.81
C VAL A 73 -14.42 5.00 7.20
N ARG A 74 -13.77 5.61 8.20
CA ARG A 74 -12.49 5.13 8.73
C ARG A 74 -12.61 3.70 9.26
N ASP A 75 -13.58 3.43 10.11
CA ASP A 75 -13.70 2.14 10.78
C ASP A 75 -14.04 1.03 9.77
N ARG A 76 -14.81 1.34 8.71
CA ARG A 76 -15.04 0.44 7.58
C ARG A 76 -13.77 0.14 6.79
N ALA A 77 -13.02 1.17 6.42
CA ALA A 77 -11.76 1.03 5.70
C ALA A 77 -10.70 0.25 6.50
N LEU A 78 -10.62 0.47 7.82
CA LEU A 78 -9.78 -0.32 8.70
C LEU A 78 -10.21 -1.79 8.72
N GLY A 79 -11.52 -2.05 8.80
CA GLY A 79 -12.04 -3.41 8.72
C GLY A 79 -11.68 -4.14 7.42
N VAL A 80 -11.71 -3.43 6.28
CA VAL A 80 -11.26 -3.96 4.97
C VAL A 80 -9.78 -4.37 5.04
N ILE A 81 -8.93 -3.51 5.60
CA ILE A 81 -7.49 -3.78 5.74
C ILE A 81 -7.24 -4.97 6.67
N GLU A 82 -7.94 -5.04 7.80
CA GLU A 82 -7.78 -6.11 8.79
C GLU A 82 -8.23 -7.47 8.28
N ARG A 83 -9.32 -7.50 7.49
CA ARG A 83 -9.83 -8.73 6.87
C ARG A 83 -9.08 -9.13 5.60
N GLY A 84 -8.30 -8.21 5.03
CA GLY A 84 -7.58 -8.43 3.78
C GLY A 84 -8.51 -8.58 2.57
N GLU A 85 -9.67 -7.92 2.60
CA GLU A 85 -10.62 -7.95 1.48
C GLU A 85 -9.97 -7.34 0.22
N GLY A 86 -10.25 -7.95 -0.94
CA GLY A 86 -9.61 -7.59 -2.21
C GLY A 86 -8.21 -8.17 -2.45
N LEU A 87 -7.59 -8.84 -1.46
CA LEU A 87 -6.30 -9.54 -1.66
C LEU A 87 -6.43 -10.87 -2.40
N GLU A 88 -7.62 -11.47 -2.41
CA GLU A 88 -7.89 -12.79 -3.01
C GLU A 88 -7.52 -12.82 -4.50
N ARG A 89 -7.88 -11.76 -5.24
CA ARG A 89 -7.47 -11.49 -6.62
C ARG A 89 -5.96 -11.65 -6.84
N TRP A 90 -5.15 -11.17 -5.90
CA TRP A 90 -3.69 -11.15 -6.04
C TRP A 90 -3.03 -12.48 -5.64
N GLN A 91 -3.70 -13.29 -4.81
CA GLN A 91 -3.19 -14.62 -4.43
C GLN A 91 -3.19 -15.59 -5.61
N GLU A 92 -4.22 -15.52 -6.46
CA GLU A 92 -4.31 -16.36 -7.66
C GLU A 92 -3.20 -16.05 -8.67
N GLU A 93 -2.93 -14.77 -8.92
CA GLU A 93 -1.87 -14.31 -9.82
C GLU A 93 -0.47 -14.63 -9.29
N GLY A 94 -0.23 -14.44 -7.98
CA GLY A 94 1.04 -14.74 -7.32
C GLY A 94 1.40 -16.23 -7.39
N SER A 95 0.41 -17.11 -7.24
CA SER A 95 0.56 -18.56 -7.39
C SER A 95 0.95 -18.95 -8.83
N ARG A 96 0.39 -18.26 -9.83
CA ARG A 96 0.69 -18.48 -11.25
C ARG A 96 2.11 -18.01 -11.64
N LEU A 97 2.55 -16.88 -11.09
CA LEU A 97 3.84 -16.27 -11.42
C LEU A 97 5.01 -16.85 -10.63
N TRP A 98 4.75 -17.39 -9.44
CA TRP A 98 5.77 -18.00 -8.57
C TRP A 98 5.31 -19.34 -7.99
N PRO A 99 5.39 -20.45 -8.75
CA PRO A 99 5.16 -21.77 -8.18
C PRO A 99 6.21 -22.01 -7.08
N ALA A 100 5.74 -22.32 -5.87
CA ALA A 100 6.56 -22.57 -4.70
C ALA A 100 7.63 -23.64 -5.02
N GLY A 101 8.85 -23.22 -5.34
CA GLY A 101 9.90 -24.16 -5.78
C GLY A 101 11.25 -23.55 -6.20
N ARG A 102 11.38 -22.22 -6.36
CA ARG A 102 12.71 -21.61 -6.53
C ARG A 102 13.26 -21.16 -5.18
N PRO A 103 14.48 -21.58 -4.79
CA PRO A 103 15.10 -21.07 -3.57
C PRO A 103 15.25 -19.56 -3.69
N ARG A 104 14.90 -18.84 -2.61
CA ARG A 104 15.15 -17.40 -2.50
C ARG A 104 16.64 -17.18 -2.75
N SER A 105 16.96 -16.51 -3.85
CA SER A 105 18.32 -16.01 -4.09
C SER A 105 18.63 -14.99 -2.99
N THR A 106 19.25 -15.45 -1.91
CA THR A 106 19.91 -14.58 -0.93
C THR A 106 21.12 -13.96 -1.60
N ARG A 107 20.89 -12.86 -2.34
CA ARG A 107 21.97 -12.00 -2.81
C ARG A 107 21.53 -10.54 -2.82
N CYS A 108 21.17 -10.04 -1.65
CA CYS A 108 21.36 -8.64 -1.32
C CYS A 108 22.52 -8.58 -0.33
N GLY A 109 23.75 -8.47 -0.85
CA GLY A 109 24.91 -8.14 -0.03
C GLY A 109 24.84 -6.66 0.38
N PRO A 110 25.37 -6.29 1.56
CA PRO A 110 25.28 -4.93 2.05
C PRO A 110 26.21 -3.99 1.28
N SER A 111 25.77 -2.74 1.27
CA SER A 111 26.35 -1.53 0.70
C SER A 111 27.86 -1.37 0.86
N SER A 112 28.47 -0.76 -0.16
CA SER A 112 29.85 -0.26 -0.21
C SER A 112 30.35 0.38 1.09
N PRO A 113 31.64 0.20 1.45
CA PRO A 113 32.36 1.18 2.24
C PRO A 113 33.19 2.08 1.31
N VAL A 114 33.00 3.38 1.50
CA VAL A 114 33.78 4.48 0.91
C VAL A 114 35.27 4.33 1.24
N LEU A 115 36.11 4.53 0.23
CA LEU A 115 37.57 4.64 0.32
C LEU A 115 37.99 5.80 1.24
N SER A 116 38.86 5.55 2.23
CA SER A 116 39.94 6.49 2.57
C SER A 116 41.10 5.82 3.32
N ARG A 117 42.15 5.52 2.54
CA ARG A 117 43.58 5.81 2.77
C ARG A 117 44.25 5.55 4.14
N SER A 118 45.27 4.69 4.04
CA SER A 118 46.66 4.88 4.50
C SER A 118 46.98 4.79 6.00
N ALA A 119 47.72 3.76 6.41
CA ALA A 119 49.19 3.76 6.45
C ALA A 119 49.75 2.76 7.49
N SER A 120 50.91 2.21 7.14
CA SER A 120 51.94 1.67 8.02
C SER A 120 51.75 0.32 8.71
N ALA A 121 52.41 -0.65 8.06
CA ALA A 121 53.11 -1.77 8.66
C ALA A 121 53.71 -1.50 10.06
N CYS A 122 53.53 -2.47 10.94
CA CYS A 122 54.55 -2.86 11.92
C CYS A 122 54.60 -4.39 11.97
N VAL A 123 55.61 -4.93 11.28
CA VAL A 123 56.18 -6.25 11.50
C VAL A 123 56.89 -6.24 12.84
N VAL A 124 56.56 -7.16 13.76
CA VAL A 124 57.52 -7.69 14.74
C VAL A 124 57.33 -9.21 14.83
N ARG A 125 58.44 -9.90 14.58
CA ARG A 125 58.67 -11.34 14.71
C ARG A 125 59.12 -11.68 16.14
N GLY A 126 58.80 -12.90 16.59
CA GLY A 126 59.55 -13.71 17.57
C GLY A 126 59.18 -13.45 19.04
N GLY A 127 59.12 -14.43 19.95
CA GLY A 127 59.37 -15.88 19.88
C GLY A 127 59.04 -16.57 21.23
N THR A 128 59.00 -17.91 21.21
CA THR A 128 59.46 -18.92 22.21
C THR A 128 59.61 -18.48 23.69
N SER A 129 59.17 -19.15 24.77
CA SER A 129 58.63 -20.49 25.09
C SER A 129 58.09 -20.44 26.56
N PRO A 130 57.36 -21.45 27.07
CA PRO A 130 56.95 -21.49 28.48
C PRO A 130 57.97 -22.18 29.40
N ILE A 131 57.87 -21.79 30.68
CA ILE A 131 58.37 -22.33 31.97
C ILE A 131 59.08 -23.69 31.94
#